data_AF-A0A5C6E1V9-F1
#
_entry.id   AF-A0A5C6E1V9-F1
#
_cell.length_a   1.000
_cell.length_b   1.000
_cell.length_c   1.000
_cell.angle_alpha   90.00
_cell.angle_beta   90.00
_cell.angle_gamma   90.00
#
_symmetry.space_group_name_H-M   'P 1'
#
loop_
_entity.id
_entity.type
_entity.pdbx_description
1 polymer ?
#
loop_
_entity_poly.entity_id
_entity_poly.type
_entity_poly.pdbx_seq_one_letter_code
_entity_poly.pdbx_strand_id
1 'polypeptide(L)'
;MHLDDILSEWTFDPSNLNVRLVKGKDGRDVIQMRVDLGVLQLETTGRPDGTAFKECETYLDHLLVVALEQPETVLTEADCAEVDREFMQFYHRRICWLRLQYYHRAVMDADHTLRLMDVSNKMSPDEDWTSSHEQYRPFVLFHRTQAEALGELEDNTAEEAIQAINNGLETMRSFFIEHEAEEHFDEDELVVRLTEMRESLRSEYAVGKTLKEQLHAAVEEEQYELAARLRDELTRREAN
;
A
#
# COMPACT_ATOMS: atom_id res chain seq x y z
N MET A 1 12.20 -31.88 5.78
CA MET A 1 13.20 -30.89 5.38
C MET A 1 13.59 -30.16 6.63
N HIS A 2 14.86 -30.21 7.01
CA HIS A 2 15.37 -29.48 8.16
C HIS A 2 15.62 -28.02 7.75
N LEU A 3 15.64 -27.08 8.71
CA LEU A 3 15.91 -25.67 8.37
C LEU A 3 17.32 -25.49 7.80
N ASP A 4 18.29 -26.26 8.29
CA ASP A 4 19.68 -26.26 7.78
C ASP A 4 19.75 -26.53 6.27
N ASP A 5 18.91 -27.45 5.77
CA ASP A 5 18.87 -27.77 4.33
C ASP A 5 18.51 -26.51 3.53
N ILE A 6 17.44 -25.82 3.95
CA ILE A 6 16.93 -24.60 3.31
C ILE A 6 17.98 -23.48 3.36
N LEU A 7 18.62 -23.27 4.51
CA LEU A 7 19.59 -22.19 4.70
C LEU A 7 20.89 -22.45 3.92
N SER A 8 21.28 -23.72 3.75
CA SER A 8 22.46 -24.11 2.97
C SER A 8 22.26 -23.92 1.47
N GLU A 9 21.05 -24.18 0.96
CA GLU A 9 20.70 -24.05 -0.45
C GLU A 9 20.27 -22.63 -0.83
N TRP A 10 19.87 -21.81 0.15
CA TRP A 10 19.39 -20.44 -0.08
C TRP A 10 20.21 -19.41 0.69
N THR A 11 21.29 -18.97 0.07
CA THR A 11 22.20 -17.96 0.62
C THR A 11 21.48 -16.62 0.84
N PHE A 12 21.76 -15.99 1.99
CA PHE A 12 21.27 -14.65 2.28
C PHE A 12 22.03 -13.61 1.46
N ASP A 13 21.29 -12.66 0.86
CA ASP A 13 21.85 -11.50 0.17
C ASP A 13 21.46 -10.24 0.96
N PRO A 14 22.42 -9.54 1.59
CA PRO A 14 22.11 -8.32 2.33
C PRO A 14 21.77 -7.12 1.43
N SER A 15 22.04 -7.20 0.12
CA SER A 15 21.79 -6.12 -0.84
C SER A 15 20.44 -6.23 -1.54
N ASN A 16 19.77 -7.39 -1.49
CA ASN A 16 18.51 -7.61 -2.19
C ASN A 16 17.47 -8.31 -1.32
N LEU A 17 16.20 -7.97 -1.56
CA LEU A 17 15.08 -8.70 -0.98
C LEU A 17 14.95 -10.08 -1.65
N ASN A 18 15.35 -11.12 -0.91
CA ASN A 18 15.34 -12.50 -1.35
C ASN A 18 14.00 -13.16 -1.01
N VAL A 19 13.13 -13.31 -2.01
CA VAL A 19 11.78 -13.87 -1.83
C VAL A 19 11.44 -14.88 -2.92
N ARG A 20 10.57 -15.82 -2.59
CA ARG A 20 10.02 -16.81 -3.53
C ARG A 20 8.62 -17.25 -3.15
N LEU A 21 7.83 -17.65 -4.14
CA LEU A 21 6.57 -18.36 -3.93
C LEU A 21 6.83 -19.87 -4.01
N VAL A 22 6.42 -20.63 -3.00
CA VAL A 22 6.62 -22.09 -2.95
C VAL A 22 5.36 -22.80 -2.47
N LYS A 23 5.30 -24.11 -2.69
CA LYS A 23 4.23 -24.96 -2.16
C LYS A 23 4.55 -25.41 -0.74
N GLY A 24 3.61 -25.17 0.18
CA GLY A 24 3.61 -25.74 1.51
C GLY A 24 3.42 -27.26 1.47
N LYS A 25 3.59 -27.92 2.63
CA LYS A 25 3.44 -29.39 2.75
C LYS A 25 2.04 -29.87 2.35
N ASP A 26 1.04 -29.01 2.51
CA ASP A 26 -0.37 -29.23 2.19
C ASP A 26 -0.75 -28.76 0.77
N GLY A 27 0.21 -28.29 -0.03
CA GLY A 27 0.01 -27.86 -1.41
C GLY A 27 -0.48 -26.42 -1.59
N ARG A 28 -0.66 -25.68 -0.49
CA ARG A 28 -1.00 -24.25 -0.57
C ARG A 28 0.20 -23.42 -1.00
N ASP A 29 -0.04 -22.29 -1.66
CA ASP A 29 1.03 -21.34 -1.97
C ASP A 29 1.37 -20.52 -0.72
N VAL A 30 2.66 -20.48 -0.40
CA VAL A 30 3.25 -19.67 0.68
C VAL A 30 4.41 -18.85 0.12
N ILE A 31 4.58 -17.64 0.64
CA ILE A 31 5.77 -16.83 0.36
C ILE A 31 6.85 -17.25 1.34
N GLN A 32 8.08 -17.36 0.87
CA GLN A 32 9.25 -17.39 1.73
C GLN A 32 10.09 -16.14 1.49
N MET A 33 10.56 -15.52 2.57
CA MET A 33 11.48 -14.39 2.55
C MET A 33 12.73 -14.77 3.35
N ARG A 34 13.91 -14.68 2.73
CA ARG A 34 15.19 -14.90 3.41
C ARG A 34 15.55 -13.64 4.19
N VAL A 35 15.73 -13.80 5.49
CA VAL A 35 16.29 -12.79 6.41
C VAL A 35 17.66 -13.25 6.89
N ASP A 36 18.49 -12.41 7.48
CA ASP A 36 19.90 -12.73 7.80
C ASP A 36 20.08 -14.14 8.43
N LEU A 37 19.45 -14.35 9.59
CA LEU A 37 19.58 -15.58 10.38
C LEU A 37 18.42 -16.57 10.19
N GLY A 38 17.59 -16.42 9.14
CA GLY A 38 16.47 -17.34 8.95
C GLY A 38 15.63 -17.11 7.70
N VAL A 39 14.42 -17.66 7.75
CA VAL A 39 13.42 -17.53 6.70
C VAL A 39 12.09 -17.19 7.37
N LEU A 40 11.41 -16.16 6.86
CA LEU A 40 9.99 -15.95 7.14
C LEU A 40 9.19 -16.76 6.14
N GLN A 41 8.16 -17.47 6.61
CA GLN A 41 7.15 -18.07 5.76
C GLN A 41 5.83 -17.35 6.00
N LEU A 42 5.24 -16.83 4.92
CA LEU A 42 4.05 -16.00 4.97
C LEU A 42 2.93 -16.64 4.17
N GLU A 43 1.74 -16.66 4.74
CA GLU A 43 0.53 -17.07 4.05
C GLU A 43 0.13 -16.04 2.98
N THR A 44 -0.39 -16.54 1.86
CA THR A 44 -0.73 -15.70 0.70
C THR A 44 -2.11 -15.05 0.81
N THR A 45 -2.92 -15.48 1.78
CA THR A 45 -4.26 -14.99 2.11
C THR A 45 -4.40 -14.87 3.62
N GLY A 46 -5.36 -14.06 4.10
CA GLY A 46 -5.58 -13.83 5.52
C GLY A 46 -4.39 -13.18 6.24
N ARG A 47 -4.23 -13.45 7.54
CA ARG A 47 -3.04 -13.00 8.29
C ARG A 47 -1.79 -13.71 7.75
N PRO A 48 -0.68 -12.98 7.51
CA PRO A 48 0.55 -13.57 7.00
C PRO A 48 1.15 -14.69 7.85
N ASP A 49 0.85 -14.78 9.14
CA ASP A 49 1.30 -15.89 9.98
C ASP A 49 0.37 -17.11 9.99
N GLY A 50 -0.74 -17.05 9.25
CA GLY A 50 -1.75 -18.11 9.15
C GLY A 50 -2.62 -18.30 10.38
N THR A 51 -2.53 -17.40 11.37
CA THR A 51 -3.40 -17.42 12.54
C THR A 51 -4.69 -16.65 12.29
N ALA A 52 -5.74 -16.97 13.03
CA ALA A 52 -6.96 -16.17 13.10
C ALA A 52 -7.10 -15.62 14.53
N PHE A 53 -7.79 -14.49 14.68
CA PHE A 53 -8.08 -13.92 15.99
C PHE A 53 -9.57 -14.10 16.33
N LYS A 54 -9.86 -14.94 17.32
CA LYS A 54 -11.25 -15.35 17.64
C LYS A 54 -11.94 -15.92 16.39
N GLU A 55 -13.00 -15.28 15.90
CA GLU A 55 -13.75 -15.65 14.68
C GLU A 55 -13.40 -14.76 13.47
N CYS A 56 -12.40 -13.89 13.62
CA CYS A 56 -11.96 -12.93 12.61
C CYS A 56 -10.69 -13.43 11.93
N GLU A 57 -10.61 -13.24 10.60
CA GLU A 57 -9.43 -13.64 9.82
C GLU A 57 -8.21 -12.79 10.22
N THR A 58 -8.42 -11.49 10.48
CA THR A 58 -7.39 -10.54 10.89
C THR A 58 -7.73 -9.81 12.19
N TYR A 59 -6.73 -9.18 12.81
CA TYR A 59 -6.95 -8.33 13.97
C TYR A 59 -7.67 -7.03 13.57
N LEU A 60 -7.41 -6.49 12.37
CA LEU A 60 -8.23 -5.41 11.78
C LEU A 60 -9.72 -5.78 11.78
N ASP A 61 -10.08 -6.97 11.28
CA ASP A 61 -11.49 -7.40 11.24
C ASP A 61 -12.09 -7.47 12.65
N HIS A 62 -11.31 -7.90 13.64
CA HIS A 62 -11.74 -7.88 15.03
C HIS A 62 -11.99 -6.45 15.53
N LEU A 63 -11.07 -5.53 15.29
CA LEU A 63 -11.20 -4.12 15.71
C LEU A 63 -12.39 -3.43 15.04
N LEU A 64 -12.67 -3.73 13.76
CA LEU A 64 -13.84 -3.18 13.09
C LEU A 64 -15.15 -3.64 13.74
N VAL A 65 -15.24 -4.90 14.15
CA VAL A 65 -16.41 -5.40 14.92
C VAL A 65 -16.51 -4.69 16.26
N VAL A 66 -15.40 -4.57 17.00
CA VAL A 66 -15.39 -3.88 18.30
C VAL A 66 -15.79 -2.42 18.16
N ALA A 67 -15.23 -1.69 17.19
CA ALA A 67 -15.56 -0.28 16.95
C ALA A 67 -17.03 -0.07 16.57
N LEU A 68 -17.66 -1.04 15.90
CA LEU A 68 -19.10 -0.99 15.58
C LEU A 68 -19.98 -1.26 16.81
N GLU A 69 -19.61 -2.22 17.65
CA GLU A 69 -20.39 -2.59 18.84
C GLU A 69 -20.16 -1.63 20.01
N GLN A 70 -18.94 -1.09 20.13
CA GLN A 70 -18.45 -0.28 21.23
C GLN A 70 -17.54 0.85 20.69
N PRO A 71 -18.12 1.93 20.13
CA PRO A 71 -17.34 3.01 19.49
C PRO A 71 -16.38 3.76 20.42
N GLU A 72 -16.64 3.72 21.73
CA GLU A 72 -15.84 4.38 22.77
C GLU A 72 -14.73 3.46 23.34
N THR A 73 -14.53 2.27 22.77
CA THR A 73 -13.48 1.37 23.22
C THR A 73 -12.11 1.95 22.89
N VAL A 74 -11.27 1.99 23.92
CA VAL A 74 -9.85 2.35 23.83
C VAL A 74 -9.02 1.07 23.83
N LEU A 75 -8.01 1.00 22.97
CA LEU A 75 -7.11 -0.15 22.87
C LEU A 75 -6.33 -0.34 24.18
N THR A 76 -6.25 -1.58 24.63
CA THR A 76 -5.37 -1.96 25.73
C THR A 76 -3.93 -2.15 25.24
N GLU A 77 -2.97 -2.30 26.15
CA GLU A 77 -1.58 -2.64 25.81
C GLU A 77 -1.48 -3.94 24.98
N ALA A 78 -2.31 -4.93 25.30
CA ALA A 78 -2.36 -6.19 24.55
C ALA A 78 -2.93 -6.00 23.14
N ASP A 79 -3.90 -5.10 22.99
CA ASP A 79 -4.47 -4.77 21.68
C ASP A 79 -3.45 -4.02 20.82
N CYS A 80 -2.75 -3.05 21.41
CA CYS A 80 -1.65 -2.32 20.76
C CYS A 80 -0.58 -3.30 20.25
N ALA A 81 -0.16 -4.27 21.06
CA ALA A 81 0.82 -5.27 20.64
C ALA A 81 0.35 -6.14 19.46
N GLU A 82 -0.94 -6.47 19.36
CA GLU A 82 -1.48 -7.20 18.20
C GLU A 82 -1.60 -6.30 16.96
N VAL A 83 -1.91 -5.01 17.11
CA VAL A 83 -1.85 -4.03 16.02
C VAL A 83 -0.44 -3.93 15.46
N ASP A 84 0.57 -3.69 16.32
CA ASP A 84 1.98 -3.58 15.93
C ASP A 84 2.46 -4.83 15.18
N ARG A 85 2.06 -6.01 15.70
CA ARG A 85 2.38 -7.29 15.08
C ARG A 85 1.76 -7.42 13.70
N GLU A 86 0.48 -7.04 13.54
CA GLU A 86 -0.20 -7.12 12.25
C GLU A 86 0.38 -6.12 11.23
N PHE A 87 0.75 -4.91 11.65
CA PHE A 87 1.47 -3.96 10.81
C PHE A 87 2.76 -4.56 10.23
N MET A 88 3.59 -5.18 11.06
CA MET A 88 4.84 -5.78 10.61
C MET A 88 4.62 -6.98 9.68
N GLN A 89 3.62 -7.80 9.96
CA GLN A 89 3.27 -8.96 9.14
C GLN A 89 2.87 -8.53 7.72
N PHE A 90 1.95 -7.57 7.61
CA PHE A 90 1.47 -7.07 6.32
C PHE A 90 2.54 -6.24 5.59
N TYR A 91 3.42 -5.54 6.32
CA TYR A 91 4.60 -4.91 5.72
C TYR A 91 5.50 -5.93 5.03
N HIS A 92 5.90 -7.01 5.74
CA HIS A 92 6.74 -8.06 5.16
C HIS A 92 6.10 -8.70 3.94
N ARG A 93 4.81 -8.98 3.98
CA ARG A 93 4.11 -9.59 2.84
C ARG A 93 3.99 -8.64 1.66
N ARG A 94 3.67 -7.35 1.89
CA ARG A 94 3.60 -6.31 0.85
C ARG A 94 4.90 -6.16 0.08
N ILE A 95 6.05 -6.08 0.76
CA ILE A 95 7.35 -5.95 0.08
C ILE A 95 7.71 -7.22 -0.71
N CYS A 96 7.28 -8.40 -0.22
CA CYS A 96 7.42 -9.63 -0.98
C CYS A 96 6.57 -9.61 -2.25
N TRP A 97 5.33 -9.12 -2.18
CA TRP A 97 4.46 -9.01 -3.34
C TRP A 97 5.00 -8.05 -4.40
N LEU A 98 5.50 -6.88 -3.99
CA LEU A 98 6.17 -5.95 -4.89
C LEU A 98 7.36 -6.62 -5.60
N ARG A 99 8.19 -7.36 -4.85
CA ARG A 99 9.37 -8.03 -5.41
C ARG A 99 9.02 -9.20 -6.32
N LEU A 100 7.91 -9.88 -6.06
CA LEU A 100 7.37 -10.95 -6.90
C LEU A 100 6.48 -10.41 -8.03
N GLN A 101 6.30 -9.09 -8.14
CA GLN A 101 5.46 -8.42 -9.14
C GLN A 101 3.98 -8.81 -9.08
N TYR A 102 3.48 -9.23 -7.91
CA TYR A 102 2.04 -9.40 -7.67
C TYR A 102 1.44 -8.09 -7.18
N TYR A 103 1.38 -7.10 -8.07
CA TYR A 103 1.09 -5.70 -7.71
C TYR A 103 -0.28 -5.52 -7.04
N HIS A 104 -1.34 -6.14 -7.57
CA HIS A 104 -2.67 -6.10 -6.95
C HIS A 104 -2.68 -6.63 -5.51
N ARG A 105 -1.89 -7.67 -5.21
CA ARG A 105 -1.76 -8.20 -3.85
C ARG A 105 -1.00 -7.24 -2.93
N ALA A 106 0.00 -6.53 -3.46
CA ALA A 106 0.69 -5.49 -2.71
C ALA A 106 -0.23 -4.30 -2.38
N VAL A 107 -1.11 -3.91 -3.31
CA VAL A 107 -2.16 -2.90 -3.07
C VAL A 107 -3.11 -3.36 -1.96
N MET A 108 -3.61 -4.60 -2.01
CA MET A 108 -4.48 -5.16 -0.97
C MET A 108 -3.83 -5.13 0.42
N ASP A 109 -2.56 -5.51 0.54
CA ASP A 109 -1.84 -5.46 1.83
C ASP A 109 -1.58 -4.02 2.31
N ALA A 110 -1.39 -3.07 1.38
CA ALA A 110 -1.29 -1.66 1.72
C ALA A 110 -2.63 -1.08 2.21
N ASP A 111 -3.73 -1.37 1.52
CA ASP A 111 -5.09 -0.98 1.91
C ASP A 111 -5.47 -1.55 3.27
N HIS A 112 -5.12 -2.81 3.53
CA HIS A 112 -5.29 -3.42 4.85
C HIS A 112 -4.57 -2.62 5.93
N THR A 113 -3.29 -2.29 5.68
CA THR A 113 -2.46 -1.52 6.62
C THR A 113 -3.06 -0.14 6.88
N LEU A 114 -3.49 0.59 5.85
CA LEU A 114 -4.09 1.92 5.99
C LEU A 114 -5.40 1.87 6.78
N ARG A 115 -6.25 0.87 6.51
CA ARG A 115 -7.49 0.65 7.28
C ARG A 115 -7.21 0.32 8.74
N LEU A 116 -6.14 -0.43 9.01
CA LEU A 116 -5.70 -0.72 10.37
C LEU A 116 -5.22 0.54 11.08
N MET A 117 -4.44 1.40 10.41
CA MET A 117 -4.06 2.72 10.95
C MET A 117 -5.29 3.58 11.26
N ASP A 118 -6.27 3.63 10.36
CA ASP A 118 -7.48 4.45 10.54
C ASP A 118 -8.33 4.00 11.74
N VAL A 119 -8.52 2.69 11.92
CA VAL A 119 -9.29 2.18 13.06
C VAL A 119 -8.49 2.28 14.36
N SER A 120 -7.18 2.01 14.32
CA SER A 120 -6.34 2.09 15.51
C SER A 120 -6.20 3.52 16.02
N ASN A 121 -6.13 4.51 15.12
CA ASN A 121 -6.12 5.92 15.50
C ASN A 121 -7.41 6.33 16.24
N LYS A 122 -8.57 5.87 15.77
CA LYS A 122 -9.87 6.16 16.43
C LYS A 122 -10.00 5.54 17.82
N MET A 123 -9.35 4.40 18.03
CA MET A 123 -9.40 3.65 19.29
C MET A 123 -8.14 3.88 20.16
N SER A 124 -7.31 4.85 19.78
CA SER A 124 -5.97 5.01 20.35
C SER A 124 -5.99 5.28 21.86
N PRO A 125 -5.06 4.71 22.64
CA PRO A 125 -4.92 5.01 24.07
C PRO A 125 -4.35 6.40 24.34
N ASP A 126 -3.47 6.90 23.47
CA ASP A 126 -2.82 8.20 23.62
C ASP A 126 -2.18 8.67 22.29
N GLU A 127 -1.86 9.97 22.24
CA GLU A 127 -1.29 10.62 21.05
C GLU A 127 0.13 10.11 20.69
N ASP A 128 0.92 9.67 21.68
CA ASP A 128 2.28 9.16 21.45
C ASP A 128 2.22 7.83 20.69
N TRP A 129 1.31 6.94 21.08
CA TRP A 129 1.09 5.67 20.40
C TRP A 129 0.53 5.86 18.99
N THR A 130 -0.43 6.77 18.79
CA THR A 130 -0.91 7.15 17.44
C THR A 130 0.25 7.62 16.57
N SER A 131 1.04 8.58 17.06
CA SER A 131 2.14 9.19 16.31
C SER A 131 3.21 8.18 15.91
N SER A 132 3.45 7.17 16.76
CA SER A 132 4.41 6.11 16.48
C SER A 132 4.08 5.30 15.22
N HIS A 133 2.81 5.24 14.82
CA HIS A 133 2.32 4.53 13.63
C HIS A 133 2.09 5.46 12.44
N GLU A 134 1.46 6.61 12.70
CA GLU A 134 1.09 7.57 11.65
C GLU A 134 2.31 8.13 10.90
N GLN A 135 3.47 8.24 11.56
CA GLN A 135 4.74 8.61 10.90
C GLN A 135 5.13 7.66 9.74
N TYR A 136 4.63 6.42 9.72
CA TYR A 136 4.91 5.45 8.66
C TYR A 136 3.86 5.46 7.54
N ARG A 137 2.73 6.18 7.69
CA ARG A 137 1.68 6.24 6.67
C ARG A 137 2.20 6.68 5.29
N PRO A 138 3.11 7.68 5.15
CA PRO A 138 3.70 8.03 3.86
C PRO A 138 4.38 6.84 3.15
N PHE A 139 5.06 5.96 3.88
CA PHE A 139 5.69 4.77 3.31
C PHE A 139 4.66 3.73 2.83
N VAL A 140 3.51 3.62 3.49
CA VAL A 140 2.43 2.72 3.05
C VAL A 140 1.79 3.27 1.79
N LEU A 141 1.48 4.56 1.75
CA LEU A 141 0.93 5.25 0.58
C LEU A 141 1.89 5.19 -0.62
N PHE A 142 3.18 5.36 -0.39
CA PHE A 142 4.21 5.22 -1.43
C PHE A 142 4.18 3.82 -2.07
N HIS A 143 4.26 2.76 -1.25
CA HIS A 143 4.21 1.38 -1.77
C HIS A 143 2.89 1.05 -2.46
N ARG A 144 1.77 1.53 -1.92
CA ARG A 144 0.44 1.37 -2.53
C ARG A 144 0.41 1.99 -3.91
N THR A 145 0.83 3.25 -4.02
CA THR A 145 0.82 4.03 -5.28
C THR A 145 1.75 3.41 -6.30
N GLN A 146 2.96 3.01 -5.90
CA GLN A 146 3.90 2.31 -6.77
C GLN A 146 3.32 0.98 -7.26
N ALA A 147 2.74 0.17 -6.38
CA ALA A 147 2.12 -1.09 -6.76
C ALA A 147 0.96 -0.88 -7.74
N GLU A 148 0.04 0.05 -7.43
CA GLU A 148 -1.10 0.36 -8.30
C GLU A 148 -0.63 0.81 -9.69
N ALA A 149 0.32 1.75 -9.77
CA ALA A 149 0.86 2.22 -11.04
C ALA A 149 1.51 1.10 -11.87
N LEU A 150 2.26 0.19 -11.24
CA LEU A 150 2.87 -0.95 -11.94
C LEU A 150 1.83 -1.99 -12.37
N GLY A 151 0.78 -2.21 -11.57
CA GLY A 151 -0.33 -3.07 -11.94
C GLY A 151 -1.13 -2.51 -13.13
N GLU A 152 -1.42 -1.21 -13.12
CA GLU A 152 -2.06 -0.52 -14.25
C GLU A 152 -1.21 -0.58 -15.52
N LEU A 153 0.11 -0.51 -15.39
CA LEU A 153 1.01 -0.64 -16.52
C LEU A 153 1.02 -2.07 -17.09
N GLU A 154 0.83 -3.09 -16.25
CA GLU A 154 0.76 -4.50 -16.66
C GLU A 154 -0.58 -4.84 -17.33
N ASP A 155 -1.69 -4.38 -16.75
CA ASP A 155 -3.03 -4.81 -17.13
C ASP A 155 -3.76 -3.85 -18.06
N ASN A 156 -3.39 -2.56 -18.05
CA ASN A 156 -4.09 -1.50 -18.78
C ASN A 156 -3.12 -0.70 -19.66
N THR A 157 -2.85 0.56 -19.30
CA THR A 157 -2.26 1.57 -20.18
C THR A 157 -1.34 2.47 -19.37
N ALA A 158 -0.32 3.03 -20.04
CA ALA A 158 0.61 3.95 -19.39
C ALA A 158 -0.07 5.26 -18.94
N GLU A 159 -1.17 5.68 -19.57
CA GLU A 159 -1.97 6.82 -19.09
C GLU A 159 -2.62 6.51 -17.73
N GLU A 160 -3.15 5.30 -17.55
CA GLU A 160 -3.78 4.78 -16.35
C GLU A 160 -2.75 4.61 -15.22
N ALA A 161 -1.54 4.12 -15.53
CA ALA A 161 -0.43 4.06 -14.59
C ALA A 161 0.00 5.45 -14.10
N ILE A 162 0.13 6.43 -15.01
CA ILE A 162 0.40 7.84 -14.65
C ILE A 162 -0.73 8.40 -13.78
N GLN A 163 -1.99 8.06 -14.09
CA GLN A 163 -3.13 8.51 -13.32
C GLN A 163 -3.16 7.91 -11.90
N ALA A 164 -2.78 6.65 -11.73
CA ALA A 164 -2.61 6.04 -10.41
C ALA A 164 -1.57 6.80 -9.57
N ILE A 165 -0.44 7.18 -10.16
CA ILE A 165 0.58 7.99 -9.47
C ILE A 165 0.03 9.36 -9.08
N ASN A 166 -0.71 10.03 -9.97
CA ASN A 166 -1.33 11.32 -9.67
C ASN A 166 -2.30 11.22 -8.48
N ASN A 167 -3.18 10.23 -8.46
CA ASN A 167 -4.12 10.02 -7.35
C ASN A 167 -3.36 9.74 -6.02
N GLY A 168 -2.28 8.96 -6.09
CA GLY A 168 -1.44 8.67 -4.93
C GLY A 168 -0.74 9.92 -4.37
N LEU A 169 -0.19 10.77 -5.26
CA LEU A 169 0.41 12.06 -4.89
C LEU A 169 -0.62 13.02 -4.27
N GLU A 170 -1.84 13.08 -4.80
CA GLU A 170 -2.93 13.87 -4.21
C GLU A 170 -3.32 13.35 -2.82
N THR A 171 -3.33 12.04 -2.63
CA THR A 171 -3.61 11.41 -1.32
C THR A 171 -2.50 11.74 -0.32
N MET A 172 -1.23 11.65 -0.74
CA MET A 172 -0.10 12.04 0.10
C MET A 172 -0.13 13.55 0.42
N ARG A 173 -0.45 14.42 -0.54
CA ARG A 173 -0.56 15.87 -0.29
C ARG A 173 -1.63 16.15 0.76
N SER A 174 -2.77 15.47 0.68
CA SER A 174 -3.85 15.58 1.67
C SER A 174 -3.37 15.21 3.08
N PHE A 175 -2.56 14.16 3.21
CA PHE A 175 -1.93 13.78 4.48
C PHE A 175 -0.99 14.87 5.02
N PHE A 176 -0.14 15.46 4.17
CA PHE A 176 0.75 16.56 4.57
C PHE A 176 -0.03 17.80 5.01
N ILE A 177 -1.13 18.13 4.34
CA ILE A 177 -2.02 19.25 4.73
C ILE A 177 -2.66 18.98 6.10
N GLU A 178 -3.18 17.76 6.32
CA GLU A 178 -3.79 17.36 7.60
C GLU A 178 -2.81 17.50 8.77
N HIS A 179 -1.52 17.30 8.53
CA HIS A 179 -0.45 17.40 9.52
C HIS A 179 0.29 18.75 9.50
N GLU A 180 -0.30 19.79 8.88
CA GLU A 180 0.26 21.15 8.79
C GLU A 180 1.69 21.21 8.21
N ALA A 181 2.03 20.28 7.32
CA ALA A 181 3.36 20.10 6.75
C ALA A 181 3.41 20.27 5.22
N GLU A 182 2.37 20.84 4.59
CA GLU A 182 2.27 20.98 3.12
C GLU A 182 3.51 21.62 2.49
N GLU A 183 4.14 22.57 3.18
CA GLU A 183 5.37 23.25 2.74
C GLU A 183 6.56 22.32 2.48
N HIS A 184 6.57 21.12 3.09
CA HIS A 184 7.59 20.10 2.90
C HIS A 184 7.21 19.04 1.85
N PHE A 185 6.00 19.08 1.30
CA PHE A 185 5.50 18.03 0.41
C PHE A 185 6.38 17.84 -0.83
N ASP A 186 6.70 18.94 -1.53
CA ASP A 186 7.48 18.85 -2.78
C ASP A 186 8.96 18.48 -2.55
N GLU A 187 9.45 18.54 -1.30
CA GLU A 187 10.82 18.18 -0.90
C GLU A 187 10.91 16.76 -0.32
N ASP A 188 9.78 16.11 -0.01
CA ASP A 188 9.75 14.77 0.57
C ASP A 188 10.31 13.72 -0.40
N GLU A 189 11.17 12.84 0.09
CA GLU A 189 11.87 11.86 -0.74
C GLU A 189 10.91 10.89 -1.45
N LEU A 190 9.82 10.48 -0.80
CA LEU A 190 8.85 9.55 -1.38
C LEU A 190 8.02 10.24 -2.47
N VAL A 191 7.62 11.49 -2.24
CA VAL A 191 6.93 12.33 -3.23
C VAL A 191 7.80 12.57 -4.46
N VAL A 192 9.07 12.92 -4.27
CA VAL A 192 10.04 13.11 -5.35
C VAL A 192 10.16 11.83 -6.18
N ARG A 193 10.35 10.67 -5.53
CA ARG A 193 10.47 9.38 -6.24
C ARG A 193 9.23 9.01 -7.04
N LEU A 194 8.02 9.24 -6.52
CA LEU A 194 6.78 9.01 -7.28
C LEU A 194 6.67 9.97 -8.47
N THR A 195 7.05 11.23 -8.28
CA THR A 195 7.07 12.22 -9.35
C THR A 195 8.06 11.83 -10.46
N GLU A 196 9.27 11.40 -10.10
CA GLU A 196 10.26 10.89 -11.05
C GLU A 196 9.76 9.65 -11.81
N MET A 197 9.12 8.71 -11.10
CA MET A 197 8.52 7.52 -11.70
C MET A 197 7.44 7.92 -12.73
N ARG A 198 6.57 8.88 -12.39
CA ARG A 198 5.55 9.40 -13.30
C ARG A 198 6.14 10.00 -14.56
N GLU A 199 7.14 10.87 -14.42
CA GLU A 199 7.79 11.52 -15.56
C GLU A 199 8.58 10.54 -16.42
N SER A 200 9.19 9.51 -15.81
CA SER A 200 9.84 8.42 -16.54
C SER A 200 8.84 7.67 -17.41
N LEU A 201 7.68 7.27 -16.87
CA LEU A 201 6.63 6.59 -17.64
C LEU A 201 6.10 7.49 -18.77
N ARG A 202 5.90 8.78 -18.49
CA ARG A 202 5.45 9.77 -19.49
C ARG A 202 6.41 9.82 -20.68
N SER A 203 7.72 9.88 -20.40
CA SER A 203 8.76 9.92 -21.43
C SER A 203 8.88 8.59 -22.18
N GLU A 204 8.87 7.46 -21.47
CA GLU A 204 9.09 6.13 -22.05
C GLU A 204 7.95 5.72 -23.00
N TYR A 205 6.71 5.98 -22.60
CA TYR A 205 5.52 5.60 -23.36
C TYR A 205 4.94 6.73 -24.23
N ALA A 206 5.61 7.88 -24.29
CA ALA A 206 5.20 9.07 -25.04
C ALA A 206 3.75 9.52 -24.71
N VAL A 207 3.38 9.44 -23.43
CA VAL A 207 2.05 9.85 -22.95
C VAL A 207 2.04 11.36 -22.72
N GLY A 208 0.98 12.04 -23.13
CA GLY A 208 0.78 13.47 -22.89
C GLY A 208 0.29 13.75 -21.46
N LYS A 209 -0.47 14.85 -21.30
CA LYS A 209 -1.26 15.03 -20.08
C LYS A 209 -2.39 14.02 -20.03
N THR A 210 -2.67 13.43 -18.86
CA THR A 210 -3.84 12.55 -18.72
C THR A 210 -5.14 13.33 -18.94
N LEU A 211 -6.24 12.66 -19.27
CA LEU A 211 -7.54 13.34 -19.38
C LEU A 211 -7.93 14.12 -18.11
N LYS A 212 -7.59 13.63 -16.92
CA LYS A 212 -7.83 14.34 -15.66
C LYS A 212 -6.92 15.56 -15.50
N GLU A 213 -5.63 15.47 -15.87
CA GLU A 213 -4.73 16.62 -15.90
C GLU A 213 -5.21 17.71 -16.88
N GLN A 214 -5.72 17.29 -18.04
CA GLN A 214 -6.31 18.20 -19.02
C GLN A 214 -7.59 18.85 -18.48
N LEU A 215 -8.44 18.09 -17.78
CA LEU A 215 -9.66 18.62 -17.16
C LEU A 215 -9.32 19.65 -16.08
N HIS A 216 -8.36 19.35 -15.21
CA HIS A 216 -7.92 20.29 -14.16
C HIS A 216 -7.43 21.61 -14.77
N ALA A 217 -6.53 21.53 -15.75
CA ALA A 217 -6.02 22.70 -16.45
C ALA A 217 -7.13 23.51 -17.13
N ALA A 218 -8.11 22.84 -17.76
CA ALA A 218 -9.25 23.51 -18.38
C ALA A 218 -10.14 24.23 -17.37
N VAL A 219 -10.29 23.72 -16.14
CA VAL A 219 -11.03 24.37 -15.06
C VAL A 219 -10.27 25.59 -14.55
N GLU A 220 -8.95 25.47 -14.31
CA GLU A 220 -8.09 26.58 -13.86
C GLU A 220 -8.02 27.72 -14.88
N GLU A 221 -8.02 27.38 -16.17
CA GLU A 221 -8.03 28.35 -17.27
C GLU A 221 -9.45 28.86 -17.63
N GLU A 222 -10.47 28.51 -16.84
CA GLU A 222 -11.88 28.89 -17.04
C GLU A 222 -12.47 28.46 -18.41
N GLN A 223 -11.92 27.40 -19.01
CA GLN A 223 -12.37 26.83 -20.28
C GLN A 223 -13.52 25.83 -20.05
N TYR A 224 -14.65 26.32 -19.52
CA TYR A 224 -15.75 25.47 -19.06
C TYR A 224 -16.35 24.52 -20.12
N GLU A 225 -16.38 24.91 -21.40
CA GLU A 225 -16.85 24.03 -22.50
C GLU A 225 -15.86 22.88 -22.77
N LEU A 226 -14.55 23.14 -22.69
CA LEU A 226 -13.55 22.08 -22.80
C LEU A 226 -13.63 21.16 -21.58
N ALA A 227 -13.74 21.72 -20.37
CA ALA A 227 -13.89 20.95 -19.14
C ALA A 227 -15.12 20.03 -19.18
N ALA A 228 -16.28 20.52 -19.65
CA ALA A 228 -17.48 19.70 -19.82
C ALA A 228 -17.25 18.51 -20.77
N ARG A 229 -16.62 18.75 -21.93
CA ARG A 229 -16.31 17.68 -22.90
C ARG A 229 -15.35 16.64 -22.33
N LEU A 230 -14.30 17.07 -21.62
CA LEU A 230 -13.33 16.18 -20.98
C LEU A 230 -13.98 15.34 -19.88
N ARG A 231 -14.92 15.92 -19.12
CA ARG A 231 -15.69 15.20 -18.09
C ARG A 231 -16.62 14.14 -18.70
N ASP A 232 -17.29 14.46 -19.80
CA ASP A 232 -18.14 13.51 -20.53
C ASP A 232 -17.31 12.35 -21.10
N GLU A 233 -16.09 12.62 -21.58
CA GLU A 233 -15.16 11.59 -22.06
C GLU A 233 -14.67 10.69 -20.93
N LEU A 234 -14.29 11.26 -19.77
CA LEU A 234 -13.92 10.48 -18.58
C LEU A 234 -15.06 9.56 -18.13
N THR A 235 -16.28 10.09 -18.03
CA THR A 235 -17.47 9.31 -17.65
C THR A 235 -17.71 8.15 -18.62
N ARG A 236 -17.43 8.35 -19.92
CA ARG A 236 -17.58 7.30 -20.94
C ARG A 236 -16.51 6.21 -20.80
N ARG A 237 -15.28 6.57 -20.46
CA ARG A 237 -14.20 5.59 -20.22
C ARG A 237 -14.47 4.75 -18.97
N GLU A 238 -14.98 5.35 -17.91
CA GLU A 238 -15.32 4.65 -16.65
C GLU A 238 -16.51 3.68 -16.79
N ALA A 239 -17.35 3.85 -17.80
CA ALA A 239 -18.54 3.03 -18.03
C ALA A 239 -18.32 1.79 -18.93
N ASN A 240 -17.14 1.65 -19.55
CA ASN A 240 -16.75 0.55 -20.42
C ASN A 240 -15.76 -0.38 -19.74
#